data_AF-A0A258L9D8-F1
#
_entry.id   AF-A0A258L9D8-F1
#
_cell.length_a   1.000
_cell.length_b   1.000
_cell.length_c   1.000
_cell.angle_alpha   90.00
_cell.angle_beta   90.00
_cell.angle_gamma   90.00
#
_symmetry.space_group_name_H-M   'P 1'
#
loop_
_entity.id
_entity.type
_entity.pdbx_description
1 polymer ?
#
loop_
_entity_poly.entity_id
_entity_poly.type
_entity_poly.pdbx_seq_one_letter_code
_entity_poly.pdbx_strand_id
1 'polypeptide(L)'
;MIMGQLQTIRYYGLPDFLAIGSDSDYFYCPMRPQLAQKIADLLGCSLPTRKISDRIYHTAKVKMMPQPIPPSKAMITVPVFERHTRMVQQQREQSIRQYSLGSLVDGNKKDVVISNKIFNDRKQLRVVIYGWHKPDGKAIQPLHNGHTTDHVDYSHGIRLIQNKLWINGKKSTLRAVLGSETLHPLLSDEGVIKKAYYPVE
;
A
#
# COMPACT_ATOMS: atom_id res chain seq x y z
N MET A 1 3.06 -21.68 9.79
CA MET A 1 3.35 -23.02 9.23
C MET A 1 2.61 -23.17 7.93
N ILE A 2 3.25 -23.63 6.88
CA ILE A 2 2.60 -24.05 5.63
C ILE A 2 2.92 -25.54 5.48
N MET A 3 1.89 -26.39 5.42
CA MET A 3 2.03 -27.85 5.36
C MET A 3 2.96 -28.40 6.47
N GLY A 4 2.80 -27.91 7.70
CA GLY A 4 3.62 -28.37 8.83
C GLY A 4 5.07 -27.87 8.83
N GLN A 5 5.46 -26.94 7.96
CA GLN A 5 6.81 -26.36 7.94
C GLN A 5 6.81 -24.86 8.20
N LEU A 6 7.82 -24.38 8.93
CA LEU A 6 8.06 -22.96 9.09
C LEU A 6 8.61 -22.40 7.78
N GLN A 7 8.00 -21.34 7.29
CA GLN A 7 8.40 -20.68 6.05
C GLN A 7 8.86 -19.27 6.40
N THR A 8 10.05 -18.89 5.95
CA THR A 8 10.59 -17.54 6.09
C THR A 8 10.49 -16.82 4.76
N ILE A 9 9.88 -15.63 4.76
CA ILE A 9 9.79 -14.78 3.57
C ILE A 9 10.46 -13.44 3.82
N ARG A 10 11.23 -12.96 2.84
CA ARG A 10 11.87 -11.65 2.84
C ARG A 10 11.55 -10.91 1.55
N TYR A 11 11.10 -9.67 1.67
CA TYR A 11 10.87 -8.74 0.57
C TYR A 11 11.22 -7.32 1.04
N TYR A 12 11.35 -6.41 0.09
CA TYR A 12 11.64 -5.00 0.34
C TYR A 12 10.45 -4.15 -0.10
N GLY A 13 10.21 -3.04 0.60
CA GLY A 13 9.18 -2.07 0.23
C GLY A 13 9.65 -0.66 0.52
N LEU A 14 8.98 0.32 -0.08
CA LEU A 14 9.28 1.72 0.21
C LEU A 14 9.08 2.02 1.70
N PRO A 15 9.99 2.81 2.30
CA PRO A 15 9.90 3.17 3.71
C PRO A 15 8.69 4.06 4.02
N ASP A 16 8.21 4.83 3.03
CA ASP A 16 7.00 5.65 3.09
C ASP A 16 6.20 5.47 1.79
N PHE A 17 5.08 6.17 1.65
CA PHE A 17 4.33 6.24 0.41
C PHE A 17 5.09 7.03 -0.67
N LEU A 18 4.86 6.68 -1.93
CA LEU A 18 5.47 7.33 -3.09
C LEU A 18 5.20 8.84 -3.06
N ALA A 19 6.28 9.61 -3.11
CA ALA A 19 6.26 11.06 -3.14
C ALA A 19 7.15 11.58 -4.27
N ILE A 20 6.88 12.81 -4.70
CA ILE A 20 7.66 13.55 -5.70
C ILE A 20 8.18 14.83 -5.04
N GLY A 21 9.46 15.11 -5.18
CA GLY A 21 10.10 16.31 -4.63
C GLY A 21 11.43 16.00 -3.95
N SER A 22 11.79 16.85 -3.00
CA SER A 22 13.00 16.78 -2.18
C SER A 22 12.67 16.41 -0.74
N ASP A 23 13.70 16.09 0.05
CA ASP A 23 13.55 15.80 1.48
C ASP A 23 12.89 16.94 2.27
N SER A 24 13.09 18.20 1.84
CA SER A 24 12.51 19.39 2.47
C SER A 24 11.15 19.81 1.90
N ASP A 25 10.80 19.34 0.70
CA ASP A 25 9.58 19.72 0.00
C ASP A 25 9.17 18.60 -0.95
N TYR A 26 8.26 17.76 -0.48
CA TYR A 26 7.72 16.64 -1.25
C TYR A 26 6.20 16.59 -1.17
N PHE A 27 5.63 16.00 -2.20
CA PHE A 27 4.22 15.78 -2.38
C PHE A 27 3.93 14.28 -2.43
N TYR A 28 3.11 13.75 -1.50
CA TYR A 28 2.57 12.40 -1.70
C TYR A 28 1.67 12.42 -2.93
N CYS A 29 1.85 11.46 -3.83
CA CYS A 29 1.18 11.48 -5.13
C CYS A 29 0.06 10.43 -5.22
N PRO A 30 -1.17 10.72 -4.70
CA PRO A 30 -2.36 9.97 -5.06
C PRO A 30 -2.48 9.80 -6.56
N MET A 31 -2.80 8.60 -7.01
CA MET A 31 -2.98 8.30 -8.42
C MET A 31 -3.92 7.11 -8.61
N ARG A 32 -4.35 6.93 -9.87
CA ARG A 32 -5.14 5.78 -10.28
C ARG A 32 -4.33 4.49 -10.10
N PRO A 33 -4.97 3.36 -9.75
CA PRO A 33 -4.25 2.11 -9.55
C PRO A 33 -3.53 1.63 -10.82
N GLN A 34 -4.03 1.96 -12.02
CA GLN A 34 -3.35 1.63 -13.28
C GLN A 34 -2.06 2.43 -13.48
N LEU A 35 -2.03 3.71 -13.10
CA LEU A 35 -0.78 4.49 -13.14
C LEU A 35 0.22 3.94 -12.13
N ALA A 36 -0.24 3.64 -10.91
CA ALA A 36 0.58 3.01 -9.88
C ALA A 36 1.14 1.65 -10.34
N GLN A 37 0.34 0.87 -11.07
CA GLN A 37 0.79 -0.39 -11.67
C GLN A 37 1.84 -0.17 -12.77
N LYS A 38 1.65 0.80 -13.68
CA LYS A 38 2.65 1.14 -14.70
C LYS A 38 3.99 1.51 -14.06
N ILE A 39 3.96 2.35 -13.01
CA ILE A 39 5.16 2.70 -12.24
C ILE A 39 5.78 1.46 -11.58
N ALA A 40 4.96 0.63 -10.95
CA ALA A 40 5.44 -0.60 -10.32
C ALA A 40 6.12 -1.52 -11.33
N ASP A 41 5.54 -1.73 -12.51
CA ASP A 41 6.11 -2.57 -13.55
C ASP A 41 7.46 -2.00 -14.05
N LEU A 42 7.54 -0.68 -14.29
CA LEU A 42 8.78 -0.01 -14.72
C LEU A 42 9.92 -0.15 -13.69
N LEU A 43 9.59 -0.15 -12.39
CA LEU A 43 10.57 -0.23 -11.30
C LEU A 43 10.83 -1.67 -10.82
N GLY A 44 10.23 -2.68 -11.45
CA GLY A 44 10.35 -4.08 -11.00
C GLY A 44 9.71 -4.33 -9.62
N CYS A 45 8.62 -3.62 -9.35
CA CYS A 45 7.85 -3.61 -8.11
C CYS A 45 6.44 -4.20 -8.31
N SER A 46 5.66 -4.19 -7.23
CA SER A 46 4.25 -4.56 -7.15
C SER A 46 3.58 -3.72 -6.08
N LEU A 47 2.26 -3.59 -6.15
CA LEU A 47 1.47 -2.99 -5.07
C LEU A 47 1.27 -4.00 -3.94
N PRO A 48 1.11 -3.56 -2.67
CA PRO A 48 0.95 -4.45 -1.54
C PRO A 48 -0.41 -5.16 -1.58
N THR A 49 -0.52 -6.28 -0.88
CA THR A 49 -1.81 -6.81 -0.45
C THR A 49 -2.19 -6.21 0.90
N ARG A 50 -3.42 -6.44 1.37
CA ARG A 50 -3.84 -6.15 2.75
C ARG A 50 -2.84 -6.69 3.78
N LYS A 51 -2.47 -7.97 3.65
CA LYS A 51 -1.54 -8.64 4.57
C LYS A 51 -0.14 -8.03 4.56
N ILE A 52 0.32 -7.52 3.42
CA ILE A 52 1.61 -6.80 3.33
C ILE A 52 1.50 -5.42 3.99
N SER A 53 0.41 -4.68 3.73
CA SER A 53 0.12 -3.40 4.39
C SER A 53 0.10 -3.56 5.92
N ASP A 54 -0.63 -4.56 6.44
CA ASP A 54 -0.60 -4.91 7.86
C ASP A 54 0.81 -5.18 8.36
N ARG A 55 1.60 -6.00 7.66
CA ARG A 55 2.96 -6.33 8.09
C ARG A 55 3.86 -5.09 8.15
N ILE A 56 3.73 -4.20 7.17
CA ILE A 56 4.49 -2.95 7.11
C ILE A 56 4.14 -2.09 8.31
N TYR A 57 2.85 -1.90 8.61
CA TYR A 57 2.42 -1.17 9.78
C TYR A 57 3.02 -1.71 11.08
N HIS A 58 2.89 -3.02 11.32
CA HIS A 58 3.39 -3.65 12.54
C HIS A 58 4.91 -3.48 12.68
N THR A 59 5.65 -3.52 11.57
CA THR A 59 7.12 -3.40 11.53
C THR A 59 7.60 -1.94 11.54
N ALA A 60 6.75 -0.99 11.17
CA ALA A 60 7.08 0.43 11.08
C ALA A 60 7.58 0.99 12.42
N LYS A 61 8.65 1.79 12.35
CA LYS A 61 9.26 2.46 13.48
C LYS A 61 8.46 3.68 13.91
N VAL A 62 7.85 4.36 12.94
CA VAL A 62 6.90 5.45 13.20
C VAL A 62 5.53 5.00 12.76
N LYS A 63 4.58 5.03 13.70
CA LYS A 63 3.18 4.71 13.48
C LYS A 63 2.38 6.00 13.63
N MET A 64 1.98 6.59 12.52
CA MET A 64 1.27 7.86 12.48
C MET A 64 -0.23 7.66 12.69
N MET A 65 -0.87 8.56 13.45
CA MET A 65 -2.33 8.60 13.56
C MET A 65 -2.94 8.99 12.21
N PRO A 66 -3.97 8.30 11.72
CA PRO A 66 -4.72 8.75 10.55
C PRO A 66 -5.31 10.16 10.74
N GLN A 67 -5.26 10.98 9.69
CA GLN A 67 -5.78 12.35 9.70
C GLN A 67 -6.80 12.58 8.56
N PRO A 68 -8.01 12.00 8.66
CA PRO A 68 -9.03 12.15 7.62
C PRO A 68 -9.50 13.61 7.52
N ILE A 69 -9.62 14.10 6.29
CA ILE A 69 -10.30 15.34 5.94
C ILE A 69 -11.77 14.99 5.63
N PRO A 70 -12.77 15.72 6.19
CA PRO A 70 -14.18 15.45 5.93
C PRO A 70 -14.52 15.32 4.44
N PRO A 71 -15.38 14.36 4.04
CA PRO A 71 -15.73 14.15 2.65
C PRO A 71 -16.31 15.40 1.98
N SER A 72 -15.81 15.73 0.80
CA SER A 72 -16.31 16.83 -0.02
C SER A 72 -15.89 16.64 -1.48
N LYS A 73 -16.49 17.37 -2.42
CA LYS A 73 -16.05 17.37 -3.83
C LYS A 73 -14.59 17.80 -4.00
N ALA A 74 -14.05 18.60 -3.07
CA ALA A 74 -12.67 19.04 -3.12
C ALA A 74 -11.67 17.90 -2.85
N MET A 75 -12.10 16.77 -2.27
CA MET A 75 -11.21 15.70 -1.82
C MET A 75 -10.42 15.00 -2.94
N ILE A 76 -10.84 15.19 -4.20
CA ILE A 76 -10.18 14.67 -5.42
C ILE A 76 -9.28 15.71 -6.11
N THR A 77 -9.04 16.87 -5.47
CA THR A 77 -8.28 17.98 -6.05
C THR A 77 -6.87 18.07 -5.48
N VAL A 78 -5.92 18.53 -6.31
CA VAL A 78 -4.52 18.74 -5.90
C VAL A 78 -4.37 19.60 -4.65
N PRO A 79 -5.12 20.71 -4.45
CA PRO A 79 -5.05 21.47 -3.20
C PRO A 79 -5.36 20.65 -1.95
N VAL A 80 -6.29 19.68 -2.00
CA VAL A 80 -6.57 18.82 -0.83
C VAL A 80 -5.50 17.73 -0.67
N PHE A 81 -4.91 17.26 -1.76
CA PHE A 81 -3.78 16.32 -1.71
C PHE A 81 -2.58 16.98 -1.01
N GLU A 82 -2.32 18.24 -1.35
CA GLU A 82 -1.25 19.07 -0.79
C GLU A 82 -1.51 19.38 0.68
N ARG A 83 -2.73 19.82 1.01
CA ARG A 83 -3.16 20.03 2.40
C ARG A 83 -2.92 18.78 3.26
N HIS A 84 -3.35 17.61 2.80
CA HIS A 84 -3.13 16.38 3.56
C HIS A 84 -1.64 16.01 3.63
N THR A 85 -0.84 16.31 2.62
CA THR A 85 0.61 16.10 2.68
C THR A 85 1.23 16.94 3.79
N ARG A 86 0.89 18.24 3.87
CA ARG A 86 1.34 19.12 4.96
C ARG A 86 0.91 18.63 6.33
N MET A 87 -0.33 18.17 6.47
CA MET A 87 -0.83 17.62 7.75
C MET A 87 0.01 16.41 8.21
N VAL A 88 0.36 15.51 7.29
CA VAL A 88 1.23 14.35 7.57
C VAL A 88 2.67 14.79 7.87
N GLN A 89 3.22 15.76 7.15
CA GLN A 89 4.56 16.30 7.41
C GLN A 89 4.65 16.91 8.81
N GLN A 90 3.66 17.74 9.19
CA GLN A 90 3.56 18.32 10.53
C GLN A 90 3.49 17.26 11.62
N GLN A 91 2.76 16.16 11.39
CA GLN A 91 2.78 15.03 12.31
C GLN A 91 4.14 14.34 12.36
N ARG A 92 4.81 14.19 11.21
CA ARG A 92 6.11 13.52 11.12
C ARG A 92 7.22 14.27 11.87
N GLU A 93 7.15 15.60 11.97
CA GLU A 93 8.09 16.44 12.74
C GLU A 93 8.29 15.95 14.18
N GLN A 94 7.25 15.38 14.80
CA GLN A 94 7.30 14.84 16.18
C GLN A 94 8.28 13.68 16.35
N SER A 95 8.63 13.00 15.26
CA SER A 95 9.47 11.80 15.29
C SER A 95 10.72 11.90 14.40
N ILE A 96 10.84 12.93 13.56
CA ILE A 96 11.87 13.01 12.52
C ILE A 96 13.30 13.05 13.07
N ARG A 97 13.50 13.61 14.28
CA ARG A 97 14.81 13.63 14.94
C ARG A 97 15.28 12.25 15.38
N GLN A 98 14.35 11.37 15.79
CA GLN A 98 14.67 10.00 16.20
C GLN A 98 14.63 9.02 15.02
N TYR A 99 13.73 9.26 14.06
CA TYR A 99 13.48 8.42 12.91
C TYR A 99 13.47 9.29 11.65
N SER A 100 14.65 9.50 11.07
CA SER A 100 14.87 10.31 9.87
C SER A 100 14.04 9.84 8.67
N LEU A 101 13.99 10.65 7.61
CA LEU A 101 13.53 10.20 6.29
C LEU A 101 14.26 8.90 5.90
N GLY A 102 13.54 8.00 5.24
CA GLY A 102 14.00 6.64 4.98
C GLY A 102 13.69 5.61 6.08
N SER A 103 13.32 6.05 7.30
CA SER A 103 12.77 5.14 8.31
C SER A 103 11.41 4.59 7.86
N LEU A 104 11.13 3.31 8.12
CA LEU A 104 9.85 2.70 7.78
C LEU A 104 8.71 3.32 8.60
N VAL A 105 7.76 3.94 7.91
CA VAL A 105 6.61 4.63 8.50
C VAL A 105 5.30 4.22 7.84
N ASP A 106 4.24 4.28 8.63
CA ASP A 106 2.91 3.92 8.15
C ASP A 106 1.78 4.50 9.02
N GLY A 107 0.54 4.34 8.56
CA GLY A 107 -0.69 4.82 9.22
C GLY A 107 -1.24 6.14 8.66
N ASN A 108 -0.43 6.88 7.89
CA ASN A 108 -0.78 8.19 7.32
C ASN A 108 -1.66 8.13 6.05
N LYS A 109 -1.68 7.02 5.30
CA LYS A 109 -2.49 6.86 4.08
C LYS A 109 -3.25 5.53 4.08
N LYS A 110 -4.17 5.38 3.13
CA LYS A 110 -4.73 4.10 2.72
C LYS A 110 -3.87 3.55 1.59
N ASP A 111 -3.31 2.37 1.74
CA ASP A 111 -2.69 1.67 0.62
C ASP A 111 -3.72 1.40 -0.48
N VAL A 112 -3.35 1.70 -1.72
CA VAL A 112 -3.95 1.05 -2.89
C VAL A 112 -3.35 -0.35 -3.01
N VAL A 113 -4.18 -1.38 -2.90
CA VAL A 113 -3.74 -2.77 -2.75
C VAL A 113 -4.12 -3.65 -3.95
N ILE A 114 -3.34 -4.72 -4.15
CA ILE A 114 -3.73 -5.90 -4.93
C ILE A 114 -4.67 -6.76 -4.08
N SER A 115 -5.75 -7.24 -4.68
CA SER A 115 -6.80 -8.02 -4.02
C SER A 115 -7.59 -8.86 -5.02
N ASN A 116 -8.27 -9.91 -4.56
CA ASN A 116 -9.27 -10.61 -5.37
C ASN A 116 -10.50 -9.74 -5.70
N LYS A 117 -10.65 -8.58 -5.04
CA LYS A 117 -11.76 -7.63 -5.19
C LYS A 117 -11.52 -6.54 -6.24
N ILE A 118 -10.40 -6.56 -6.97
CA ILE A 118 -10.12 -5.59 -8.04
C ILE A 118 -11.17 -5.62 -9.16
N PHE A 119 -11.82 -6.77 -9.36
CA PHE A 119 -13.06 -6.87 -10.11
C PHE A 119 -14.20 -7.08 -9.11
N ASN A 120 -15.24 -6.25 -9.19
CA ASN A 120 -16.45 -6.48 -8.40
C ASN A 120 -17.31 -7.63 -9.00
N ASP A 121 -18.44 -7.92 -8.36
CA ASP A 121 -19.37 -8.98 -8.78
C ASP A 121 -19.94 -8.75 -10.20
N ARG A 122 -19.90 -7.51 -10.70
CA ARG A 122 -20.30 -7.11 -12.06
C ARG A 122 -19.13 -7.14 -13.05
N LYS A 123 -17.99 -7.72 -12.67
CA LYS A 123 -16.75 -7.76 -13.46
C LYS A 123 -16.19 -6.38 -13.83
N GLN A 124 -16.56 -5.34 -13.09
CA GLN A 124 -16.04 -3.99 -13.31
C GLN A 124 -14.75 -3.80 -12.51
N LEU A 125 -13.75 -3.19 -13.13
CA LEU A 125 -12.50 -2.85 -12.48
C LEU A 125 -12.74 -1.75 -11.42
N ARG A 126 -12.23 -1.97 -10.21
CA ARG A 126 -12.35 -1.09 -9.04
C ARG A 126 -10.98 -0.82 -8.46
N VAL A 127 -10.78 0.36 -7.89
CA VAL A 127 -9.66 0.57 -6.97
C VAL A 127 -9.97 -0.12 -5.65
N VAL A 128 -9.01 -0.87 -5.11
CA VAL A 128 -9.11 -1.49 -3.78
C VAL A 128 -8.19 -0.74 -2.83
N ILE A 129 -8.76 -0.21 -1.76
CA ILE A 129 -8.06 0.56 -0.73
C ILE A 129 -8.16 -0.13 0.63
N TYR A 130 -7.11 0.00 1.43
CA TYR A 130 -7.02 -0.56 2.78
C TYR A 130 -6.06 0.27 3.64
N GLY A 131 -6.23 0.28 4.96
CA GLY A 131 -5.22 0.82 5.88
C GLY A 131 -5.72 1.98 6.71
N TRP A 132 -4.91 3.06 6.81
CA TRP A 132 -5.06 4.05 7.87
C TRP A 132 -5.13 3.37 9.25
N HIS A 133 -4.06 2.64 9.57
CA HIS A 133 -3.94 1.94 10.84
C HIS A 133 -3.73 2.93 12.00
N LYS A 134 -4.54 2.77 13.03
CA LYS A 134 -4.33 3.42 14.34
C LYS A 134 -3.20 2.72 15.10
N PRO A 135 -2.56 3.38 16.10
CA PRO A 135 -1.49 2.81 16.93
C PRO A 135 -1.77 1.45 17.56
N ASP A 136 -3.05 1.11 17.76
CA ASP A 136 -3.50 -0.20 18.21
C ASP A 136 -3.43 -1.30 17.13
N GLY A 137 -2.95 -0.99 15.92
CA GLY A 137 -2.89 -1.90 14.78
C GLY A 137 -4.18 -1.97 13.96
N LYS A 138 -5.27 -1.32 14.38
CA LYS A 138 -6.56 -1.41 13.68
C LYS A 138 -6.63 -0.43 12.50
N ALA A 139 -6.77 -0.96 11.29
CA ALA A 139 -7.13 -0.19 10.10
C ALA A 139 -8.53 0.41 10.24
N ILE A 140 -8.67 1.73 10.06
CA ILE A 140 -9.98 2.39 10.00
C ILE A 140 -10.61 2.26 8.62
N GLN A 141 -9.80 2.06 7.58
CA GLN A 141 -10.27 1.70 6.25
C GLN A 141 -10.22 0.17 6.09
N PRO A 142 -11.36 -0.54 6.16
CA PRO A 142 -11.41 -1.94 5.79
C PRO A 142 -11.15 -2.11 4.29
N LEU A 143 -10.88 -3.35 3.87
CA LEU A 143 -10.64 -3.67 2.48
C LEU A 143 -11.88 -3.31 1.64
N HIS A 144 -11.75 -2.30 0.79
CA HIS A 144 -12.90 -1.66 0.16
C HIS A 144 -12.67 -1.43 -1.34
N ASN A 145 -13.67 -1.80 -2.14
CA ASN A 145 -13.66 -1.66 -3.61
C ASN A 145 -14.86 -0.84 -4.14
N GLY A 146 -15.44 0.02 -3.30
CA GLY A 146 -16.63 0.80 -3.63
C GLY A 146 -16.39 1.96 -4.59
N HIS A 147 -15.15 2.24 -5.00
CA HIS A 147 -14.81 3.31 -5.94
C HIS A 147 -14.38 2.79 -7.32
N THR A 148 -14.70 3.56 -8.37
CA THR A 148 -14.16 3.31 -9.72
C THR A 148 -12.65 3.52 -9.71
N THR A 149 -11.95 3.02 -10.72
CA THR A 149 -10.50 3.26 -10.84
C THR A 149 -10.13 4.71 -11.14
N ASP A 150 -11.06 5.51 -11.65
CA ASP A 150 -10.86 6.95 -11.86
C ASP A 150 -10.94 7.77 -10.57
N HIS A 151 -11.52 7.20 -9.51
CA HIS A 151 -11.54 7.83 -8.21
C HIS A 151 -10.14 7.87 -7.61
N VAL A 152 -9.66 9.08 -7.38
CA VAL A 152 -8.39 9.34 -6.69
C VAL A 152 -8.67 10.46 -5.71
N ASP A 153 -8.50 10.19 -4.42
CA ASP A 153 -8.60 11.21 -3.38
C ASP A 153 -7.30 11.33 -2.58
N TYR A 154 -7.23 12.36 -1.74
CA TYR A 154 -6.06 12.67 -0.93
C TYR A 154 -5.57 11.49 -0.06
N SER A 155 -6.44 10.53 0.26
CA SER A 155 -6.15 9.43 1.17
C SER A 155 -5.41 8.27 0.51
N HIS A 156 -5.41 8.20 -0.82
CA HIS A 156 -4.69 7.16 -1.56
C HIS A 156 -3.17 7.30 -1.34
N GLY A 157 -2.57 6.21 -0.87
CA GLY A 157 -1.14 6.02 -0.74
C GLY A 157 -0.68 4.91 -1.66
N ILE A 158 0.36 5.18 -2.45
CA ILE A 158 1.01 4.18 -3.28
C ILE A 158 2.26 3.71 -2.58
N ARG A 159 2.30 2.45 -2.15
CA ARG A 159 3.49 1.83 -1.58
C ARG A 159 4.01 0.80 -2.57
N LEU A 160 5.28 0.91 -2.95
CA LEU A 160 5.90 -0.03 -3.87
C LEU A 160 6.62 -1.12 -3.09
N ILE A 161 6.34 -2.37 -3.44
CA ILE A 161 6.99 -3.56 -2.91
C ILE A 161 7.86 -4.12 -4.02
N GLN A 162 9.13 -4.40 -3.77
CA GLN A 162 9.98 -5.06 -4.76
C GLN A 162 9.35 -6.39 -5.17
N ASN A 163 9.18 -6.62 -6.47
CA ASN A 163 8.52 -7.83 -6.96
C ASN A 163 9.39 -9.07 -6.68
N LYS A 164 10.71 -8.94 -6.76
CA LYS A 164 11.67 -10.00 -6.38
C LYS A 164 11.67 -10.17 -4.86
N LEU A 165 11.58 -11.42 -4.40
CA LEU A 165 11.58 -11.77 -2.99
C LEU A 165 12.29 -13.11 -2.74
N TRP A 166 12.41 -13.49 -1.47
CA TRP A 166 13.04 -14.75 -1.07
C TRP A 166 12.14 -15.56 -0.15
N ILE A 167 12.02 -16.86 -0.40
CA ILE A 167 11.39 -17.85 0.48
C ILE A 167 12.47 -18.85 0.90
N ASN A 168 12.77 -18.94 2.20
CA ASN A 168 13.85 -19.76 2.76
C ASN A 168 15.18 -19.58 2.01
N GLY A 169 15.51 -18.32 1.68
CA GLY A 169 16.72 -17.97 0.93
C GLY A 169 16.66 -18.19 -0.59
N LYS A 170 15.63 -18.86 -1.13
CA LYS A 170 15.46 -19.07 -2.58
C LYS A 170 14.67 -17.92 -3.22
N LYS A 171 15.12 -17.45 -4.38
CA LYS A 171 14.47 -16.37 -5.14
C LYS A 171 13.08 -16.78 -5.62
N SER A 172 12.12 -15.86 -5.55
CA SER A 172 10.78 -15.97 -6.13
C SER A 172 10.26 -14.56 -6.48
N THR A 173 8.98 -14.46 -6.85
CA THR A 173 8.30 -13.19 -7.10
C THR A 173 7.01 -13.07 -6.30
N LEU A 174 6.60 -11.84 -6.01
CA LEU A 174 5.35 -11.55 -5.30
C LEU A 174 4.16 -12.16 -6.05
N ARG A 175 4.11 -12.00 -7.38
CA ARG A 175 3.07 -12.61 -8.23
C ARG A 175 3.06 -14.14 -8.15
N ALA A 176 4.23 -14.79 -8.19
CA ALA A 176 4.31 -16.26 -8.10
C ALA A 176 3.83 -16.78 -6.75
N VAL A 177 4.16 -16.09 -5.66
CA VAL A 177 3.71 -16.46 -4.31
C VAL A 177 2.20 -16.26 -4.17
N LEU A 178 1.67 -15.12 -4.62
CA LEU A 178 0.23 -14.84 -4.56
C LEU A 178 -0.61 -15.80 -5.41
N GLY A 179 -0.09 -16.26 -6.55
CA GLY A 179 -0.74 -17.24 -7.42
C GLY A 179 -0.61 -18.70 -6.95
N SER A 180 0.20 -18.98 -5.93
CA SER A 180 0.47 -20.34 -5.47
C SER A 180 -0.60 -20.87 -4.52
N GLU A 181 -1.15 -22.05 -4.80
CA GLU A 181 -2.13 -22.72 -3.93
C GLU A 181 -1.57 -23.04 -2.54
N THR A 182 -0.25 -23.20 -2.41
CA THR A 182 0.41 -23.52 -1.14
C THR A 182 1.07 -22.31 -0.48
N LEU A 183 1.67 -21.39 -1.25
CA LEU A 183 2.49 -20.30 -0.71
C LEU A 183 1.74 -18.97 -0.55
N HIS A 184 0.55 -18.81 -1.14
CA HIS A 184 -0.24 -17.57 -0.99
C HIS A 184 -0.44 -17.13 0.47
N PRO A 185 -0.55 -18.02 1.50
CA PRO A 185 -0.73 -17.56 2.88
C PRO A 185 0.45 -16.74 3.40
N LEU A 186 1.61 -16.73 2.73
CA LEU A 186 2.73 -15.86 3.11
C LEU A 186 2.43 -14.38 2.86
N LEU A 187 1.61 -14.06 1.86
CA LEU A 187 1.39 -12.69 1.36
C LEU A 187 -0.09 -12.33 1.18
N SER A 188 -1.02 -13.27 1.28
CA SER A 188 -2.45 -13.05 1.13
C SER A 188 -3.21 -13.69 2.30
N ASP A 189 -4.30 -13.05 2.68
CA ASP A 189 -5.33 -13.58 3.57
C ASP A 189 -6.70 -13.64 2.86
N GLU A 190 -6.72 -13.42 1.54
CA GLU A 190 -7.87 -13.57 0.65
C GLU A 190 -7.84 -14.90 -0.14
N GLY A 191 -6.90 -15.79 0.19
CA GLY A 191 -6.58 -16.97 -0.62
C GLY A 191 -5.64 -16.66 -1.78
N VAL A 192 -5.68 -17.50 -2.81
CA VAL A 192 -4.90 -17.33 -4.04
C VAL A 192 -5.37 -16.08 -4.80
N ILE A 193 -4.43 -15.24 -5.23
CA ILE A 193 -4.70 -14.08 -6.10
C ILE A 193 -4.07 -14.36 -7.46
N LYS A 194 -4.84 -14.95 -8.38
CA LYS A 194 -4.35 -15.33 -9.73
C LYS A 194 -3.98 -14.12 -10.59
N LYS A 195 -4.71 -13.01 -10.44
CA LYS A 195 -4.46 -11.74 -11.14
C LYS A 195 -3.91 -10.70 -10.16
N ALA A 196 -2.66 -10.91 -9.76
CA ALA A 196 -1.97 -10.05 -8.78
C ALA A 196 -1.43 -8.73 -9.39
N TYR A 197 -2.26 -8.03 -10.16
CA TYR A 197 -1.94 -6.76 -10.81
C TYR A 197 -3.23 -6.03 -11.22
N TYR A 198 -3.17 -4.70 -11.35
CA TYR A 198 -4.21 -3.94 -12.04
C TYR A 198 -3.97 -3.99 -13.55
N PRO A 199 -4.96 -4.27 -14.41
CA PRO A 199 -4.77 -4.20 -15.85
C PRO A 199 -4.29 -2.81 -16.28
N VAL A 200 -3.26 -2.78 -17.11
CA VAL A 200 -2.75 -1.57 -17.76
C VAL A 200 -3.06 -1.71 -19.25
N GLU A 201 -3.72 -0.71 -19.82
CA GLU A 201 -3.89 -0.58 -21.28
C GLU A 201 -2.54 -0.30 -21.94
#